data_AF-A0A954K9W7-F1
#
_entry.id   AF-A0A954K9W7-F1
#
_cell.length_a   1.000
_cell.length_b   1.000
_cell.length_c   1.000
_cell.angle_alpha   90.00
_cell.angle_beta   90.00
_cell.angle_gamma   90.00
#
_symmetry.space_group_name_H-M   'P 1'
#
loop_
_entity.id
_entity.type
_entity.pdbx_description
1 polymer ?
#
loop_
_entity_poly.entity_id
_entity_poly.type
_entity_poly.pdbx_seq_one_letter_code
_entity_poly.pdbx_strand_id
1 'polypeptide(L)'
;MLAFIHIEKAAGTTITTILRQSFGLGHCDLASWHEYRQEYATPSATDLHRALLFYPRLKSISGHIVVPHCGYEQICPGIRYYTFLREPLKRCASHYQHQVQTMDKEPPPFEEWIQQEVYHNFMTKKLATSGRAEDAIETLESRVGCTGLVERFDESLLLLRRWANLPELDIRYQRQNVAPRDEIKNELLWNASSRQAIIDTNQEDLKLYNHVVRKLFPRQLAEYGAALESDLETFRNANTPPRLYPGQLPSFVFRHAIYRPAARLTSVLHRAA
;
A
#
# COMPACT_ATOMS: atom_id res chain seq x y z
N MET A 1 -3.56 13.36 -9.92
CA MET A 1 -4.27 12.38 -9.06
C MET A 1 -3.24 11.56 -8.30
N LEU A 2 -3.43 11.29 -7.00
CA LEU A 2 -2.52 10.43 -6.23
C LEU A 2 -2.86 8.95 -6.41
N ALA A 3 -1.84 8.10 -6.54
CA ALA A 3 -2.00 6.66 -6.67
C ALA A 3 -1.14 5.93 -5.65
N PHE A 4 -1.78 5.33 -4.66
CA PHE A 4 -1.10 4.58 -3.62
C PHE A 4 -0.89 3.13 -4.05
N ILE A 5 0.38 2.77 -4.30
CA ILE A 5 0.80 1.38 -4.52
C ILE A 5 0.75 0.68 -3.17
N HIS A 6 -0.37 0.00 -2.90
CA HIS A 6 -0.60 -0.67 -1.63
C HIS A 6 0.17 -2.00 -1.60
N ILE A 7 1.22 -2.03 -0.78
CA ILE A 7 1.94 -3.24 -0.42
C ILE A 7 1.37 -3.79 0.89
N GLU A 8 0.97 -5.04 0.84
CA GLU A 8 0.36 -5.76 1.94
C GLU A 8 1.31 -5.82 3.15
N LYS A 9 0.75 -5.48 4.32
CA LYS A 9 1.46 -5.37 5.61
C LYS A 9 2.54 -4.28 5.68
N ALA A 10 2.51 -3.30 4.78
CA ALA A 10 3.33 -2.08 4.83
C ALA A 10 2.47 -0.82 5.13
N ALA A 11 1.72 -0.84 6.25
CA ALA A 11 0.84 0.24 6.72
C ALA A 11 -0.30 0.67 5.76
N GLY A 12 -0.63 -0.16 4.76
CA GLY A 12 -1.58 0.25 3.72
C GLY A 12 -3.00 0.50 4.19
N THR A 13 -3.49 -0.17 5.26
CA THR A 13 -4.79 0.20 5.85
C THR A 13 -4.78 1.61 6.41
N THR A 14 -3.74 1.99 7.15
CA THR A 14 -3.62 3.35 7.72
C THR A 14 -3.58 4.39 6.61
N ILE A 15 -2.76 4.20 5.58
CA ILE A 15 -2.68 5.12 4.44
C ILE A 15 -4.02 5.21 3.69
N THR A 16 -4.68 4.09 3.47
CA THR A 16 -6.00 4.07 2.83
C THR A 16 -7.03 4.82 3.67
N THR A 17 -7.00 4.68 4.99
CA THR A 17 -7.87 5.43 5.90
C THR A 17 -7.59 6.93 5.81
N ILE A 18 -6.33 7.37 5.81
CA ILE A 18 -5.92 8.77 5.58
C ILE A 18 -6.52 9.31 4.27
N LEU A 19 -6.43 8.55 3.17
CA LEU A 19 -6.97 8.97 1.88
C LEU A 19 -8.50 9.10 1.88
N ARG A 20 -9.20 8.11 2.45
CA ARG A 20 -10.67 8.15 2.60
C ARG A 20 -11.12 9.35 3.43
N GLN A 21 -10.39 9.63 4.49
CA GLN A 21 -10.64 10.75 5.40
C GLN A 21 -10.41 12.11 4.73
N SER A 22 -9.31 12.24 4.01
CA SER A 22 -8.90 13.46 3.32
C SER A 22 -9.81 13.80 2.14
N PHE A 23 -10.20 12.81 1.35
CA PHE A 23 -10.85 13.08 0.05
C PHE A 23 -12.30 12.61 -0.04
N GLY A 24 -12.81 11.77 0.87
CA GLY A 24 -14.21 11.31 0.85
C GLY A 24 -14.62 10.67 -0.48
N LEU A 25 -15.57 11.29 -1.20
CA LEU A 25 -15.98 10.87 -2.56
C LEU A 25 -14.92 11.19 -3.64
N GLY A 26 -13.87 11.92 -3.31
CA GLY A 26 -12.68 12.09 -4.15
C GLY A 26 -11.65 10.97 -3.99
N HIS A 27 -11.96 9.90 -3.26
CA HIS A 27 -11.11 8.71 -3.13
C HIS A 27 -11.82 7.45 -3.61
N CYS A 28 -11.09 6.59 -4.31
CA CYS A 28 -11.55 5.27 -4.71
C CYS A 28 -10.56 4.18 -4.30
N ASP A 29 -11.04 3.20 -3.55
CA ASP A 29 -10.34 1.94 -3.40
C ASP A 29 -10.63 1.08 -4.64
N LEU A 30 -9.70 1.08 -5.58
CA LEU A 30 -9.83 0.36 -6.84
C LEU A 30 -9.98 -1.15 -6.60
N ALA A 31 -10.85 -1.74 -7.40
CA ALA A 31 -11.13 -3.16 -7.43
C ALA A 31 -11.03 -3.61 -8.88
N SER A 32 -10.51 -4.81 -9.13
CA SER A 32 -10.53 -5.38 -10.47
C SER A 32 -11.97 -5.66 -10.87
N TRP A 33 -12.33 -5.20 -12.07
CA TRP A 33 -13.65 -5.43 -12.65
C TRP A 33 -13.73 -6.75 -13.43
N HIS A 34 -12.58 -7.34 -13.77
CA HIS A 34 -12.48 -8.63 -14.46
C HIS A 34 -12.31 -9.77 -13.45
N GLU A 35 -11.54 -9.53 -12.39
CA GLU A 35 -11.15 -10.53 -11.40
C GLU A 35 -11.52 -10.06 -9.98
N TYR A 36 -12.80 -9.67 -9.81
CA TYR A 36 -13.29 -9.13 -8.55
C TYR A 36 -12.99 -10.07 -7.38
N ARG A 37 -12.33 -9.54 -6.34
CA ARG A 37 -11.83 -10.25 -5.14
C ARG A 37 -10.76 -11.32 -5.39
N GLN A 38 -10.16 -11.41 -6.57
CA GLN A 38 -8.96 -12.22 -6.71
C GLN A 38 -7.76 -11.47 -6.14
N GLU A 39 -6.97 -12.16 -5.30
CA GLU A 39 -5.80 -11.63 -4.62
C GLU A 39 -4.68 -11.23 -5.61
N TYR A 40 -4.69 -11.83 -6.81
CA TYR A 40 -3.70 -11.62 -7.87
C TYR A 40 -4.30 -11.05 -9.16
N ALA A 41 -5.36 -10.25 -9.02
CA ALA A 41 -6.03 -9.69 -10.19
C ALA A 41 -5.06 -8.87 -11.06
N THR A 42 -5.06 -9.13 -12.38
CA THR A 42 -4.20 -8.43 -13.34
C THR A 42 -4.71 -7.00 -13.51
N PRO A 43 -3.92 -5.99 -13.13
CA PRO A 43 -4.34 -4.59 -13.27
C PRO A 43 -4.42 -4.17 -14.72
N SER A 44 -5.49 -3.45 -15.09
CA SER A 44 -5.65 -2.91 -16.44
C SER A 44 -6.09 -1.45 -16.40
N ALA A 45 -5.64 -0.65 -17.38
CA ALA A 45 -6.08 0.72 -17.60
C ALA A 45 -7.61 0.88 -17.60
N THR A 46 -8.34 -0.18 -18.00
CA THR A 46 -9.81 -0.21 -17.95
C THR A 46 -10.38 -0.08 -16.54
N ASP A 47 -9.68 -0.55 -15.50
CA ASP A 47 -10.13 -0.45 -14.11
C ASP A 47 -10.19 1.02 -13.66
N LEU A 48 -9.17 1.81 -13.99
CA LEU A 48 -9.16 3.24 -13.71
C LEU A 48 -10.21 3.98 -14.55
N HIS A 49 -10.31 3.67 -15.85
CA HIS A 49 -11.30 4.27 -16.72
C HIS A 49 -12.72 4.07 -16.17
N ARG A 50 -13.07 2.84 -15.76
CA ARG A 50 -14.36 2.54 -15.13
C ARG A 50 -14.55 3.30 -13.82
N ALA A 51 -13.53 3.35 -12.96
CA ALA A 51 -13.64 4.10 -11.71
C ALA A 51 -13.94 5.59 -11.94
N LEU A 52 -13.36 6.22 -12.97
CA LEU A 52 -13.63 7.61 -13.32
C LEU A 52 -15.08 7.87 -13.76
N LEU A 53 -15.77 6.86 -14.31
CA LEU A 53 -17.21 6.97 -14.63
C LEU A 53 -18.07 7.11 -13.37
N PHE A 54 -17.67 6.48 -12.26
CA PHE A 54 -18.37 6.55 -10.98
C PHE A 54 -17.89 7.71 -10.10
N TYR A 55 -16.63 8.10 -10.24
CA TYR A 55 -15.96 9.12 -9.44
C TYR A 55 -15.46 10.28 -10.33
N PRO A 56 -16.33 11.20 -10.78
CA PRO A 56 -15.96 12.25 -11.74
C PRO A 56 -14.97 13.30 -11.19
N ARG A 57 -14.77 13.35 -9.86
CA ARG A 57 -13.82 14.26 -9.19
C ARG A 57 -12.77 13.48 -8.39
N LEU A 58 -12.31 12.36 -8.92
CA LEU A 58 -11.35 11.48 -8.27
C LEU A 58 -10.00 12.18 -8.07
N LYS A 59 -9.56 12.28 -6.81
CA LYS A 59 -8.29 12.88 -6.38
C LYS A 59 -7.25 11.85 -6.01
N SER A 60 -7.67 10.71 -5.47
CA SER A 60 -6.78 9.63 -5.08
C SER A 60 -7.34 8.23 -5.30
N ILE A 61 -6.46 7.28 -5.57
CA ILE A 61 -6.76 5.86 -5.66
C ILE A 61 -5.83 5.03 -4.78
N SER A 62 -6.33 3.90 -4.29
CA SER A 62 -5.57 2.87 -3.57
C SER A 62 -6.10 1.48 -3.93
N GLY A 63 -5.33 0.44 -3.62
CA GLY A 63 -5.80 -0.94 -3.77
C GLY A 63 -4.68 -1.86 -4.25
N HIS A 64 -4.93 -3.17 -4.19
CA HIS A 64 -3.92 -4.17 -4.57
C HIS A 64 -3.61 -4.17 -6.07
N ILE A 65 -4.52 -3.62 -6.89
CA ILE A 65 -4.34 -3.47 -8.33
C ILE A 65 -3.66 -2.15 -8.73
N VAL A 66 -3.35 -1.28 -7.78
CA VAL A 66 -2.58 -0.07 -8.07
C VAL A 66 -1.11 -0.43 -8.07
N VAL A 67 -0.53 -0.60 -9.25
CA VAL A 67 0.88 -0.95 -9.46
C VAL A 67 1.51 -0.05 -10.52
N PRO A 68 2.84 0.14 -10.55
CA PRO A 68 3.50 1.03 -11.51
C PRO A 68 3.36 0.65 -12.99
N HIS A 69 2.97 -0.59 -13.28
CA HIS A 69 2.92 -1.17 -14.63
C HIS A 69 1.48 -1.43 -15.13
N CYS A 70 0.46 -0.82 -14.50
CA CYS A 70 -0.95 -0.99 -14.86
C CYS A 70 -1.42 -0.13 -16.05
N GLY A 71 -0.59 0.80 -16.54
CA GLY A 71 -0.90 1.67 -17.68
C GLY A 71 -1.91 2.78 -17.36
N TYR A 72 -2.12 3.13 -16.09
CA TYR A 72 -3.07 4.18 -15.70
C TYR A 72 -2.67 5.57 -16.20
N GLU A 73 -1.39 5.79 -16.52
CA GLU A 73 -0.87 6.99 -17.16
C GLU A 73 -1.52 7.24 -18.53
N GLN A 74 -2.00 6.18 -19.22
CA GLN A 74 -2.72 6.31 -20.49
C GLN A 74 -4.09 6.97 -20.31
N ILE A 75 -4.72 6.77 -19.14
CA ILE A 75 -6.02 7.34 -18.81
C ILE A 75 -5.86 8.67 -18.06
N CYS A 76 -4.85 8.77 -17.20
CA CYS A 76 -4.54 9.95 -16.41
C CYS A 76 -3.03 10.24 -16.47
N PRO A 77 -2.55 11.00 -17.49
CA PRO A 77 -1.11 11.28 -17.65
C PRO A 77 -0.45 11.96 -16.44
N GLY A 78 -1.21 12.72 -15.65
CA GLY A 78 -0.77 13.38 -14.42
C GLY A 78 -0.99 12.55 -13.14
N ILE A 79 -1.13 11.23 -13.25
CA ILE A 79 -1.16 10.34 -12.11
C ILE A 79 0.20 10.32 -11.41
N ARG A 80 0.18 10.29 -10.08
CA ARG A 80 1.38 10.41 -9.25
C ARG A 80 1.43 9.25 -8.27
N TYR A 81 2.40 8.35 -8.46
CA TYR A 81 2.54 7.17 -7.62
C TYR A 81 3.35 7.45 -6.36
N TYR A 82 2.94 6.80 -5.28
CA TYR A 82 3.70 6.73 -4.04
C TYR A 82 3.48 5.37 -3.38
N THR A 83 4.41 4.96 -2.52
CA THR A 83 4.32 3.70 -1.80
C THR A 83 4.95 3.79 -0.41
N PHE A 84 4.74 2.74 0.39
CA PHE A 84 5.39 2.55 1.69
C PHE A 84 6.01 1.16 1.71
N LEU A 85 7.28 1.08 2.09
CA LEU A 85 7.97 -0.17 2.33
C LEU A 85 8.07 -0.45 3.83
N ARG A 86 8.32 -1.70 4.17
CA ARG A 86 8.56 -2.17 5.53
C ARG A 86 9.76 -3.10 5.52
N GLU A 87 10.47 -3.21 6.64
CA GLU A 87 11.57 -4.16 6.77
C GLU A 87 11.10 -5.57 6.31
N PRO A 88 11.79 -6.21 5.35
CA PRO A 88 11.30 -7.40 4.66
C PRO A 88 10.91 -8.56 5.58
N LEU A 89 11.73 -8.85 6.60
CA LEU A 89 11.48 -9.96 7.50
C LEU A 89 10.22 -9.70 8.34
N LYS A 90 10.12 -8.50 8.94
CA LYS A 90 8.94 -8.06 9.69
C LYS A 90 7.69 -8.03 8.82
N ARG A 91 7.80 -7.66 7.54
CA ARG A 91 6.67 -7.68 6.60
C ARG A 91 6.21 -9.11 6.34
N CYS A 92 7.13 -10.01 6.00
CA CYS A 92 6.85 -11.41 5.71
C CYS A 92 6.21 -12.13 6.92
N ALA A 93 6.83 -12.04 8.10
CA ALA A 93 6.28 -12.63 9.32
C ALA A 93 4.92 -12.03 9.71
N SER A 94 4.75 -10.71 9.51
CA SER A 94 3.45 -10.04 9.72
C SER A 94 2.39 -10.46 8.70
N HIS A 95 2.77 -10.93 7.52
CA HIS A 95 1.85 -11.44 6.51
C HIS A 95 1.30 -12.79 6.94
N TYR A 96 2.18 -13.74 7.26
CA TYR A 96 1.77 -15.05 7.76
C TYR A 96 0.87 -14.93 9.00
N GLN A 97 1.29 -14.16 10.01
CA GLN A 97 0.47 -13.92 11.21
C GLN A 97 -0.92 -13.36 10.85
N HIS A 98 -0.99 -12.43 9.90
CA HIS A 98 -2.27 -11.86 9.50
C HIS A 98 -3.18 -12.92 8.86
N GLN A 99 -2.64 -13.79 8.02
CA GLN A 99 -3.42 -14.86 7.41
C GLN A 99 -3.95 -15.83 8.47
N VAL A 100 -3.12 -16.24 9.43
CA VAL A 100 -3.53 -17.07 10.58
C VAL A 100 -4.65 -16.40 11.39
N GLN A 101 -4.56 -15.09 11.64
CA GLN A 101 -5.48 -14.38 12.52
C GLN A 101 -6.79 -13.93 11.85
N THR A 102 -6.84 -13.82 10.52
CA THR A 102 -7.94 -13.09 9.84
C THR A 102 -8.56 -13.79 8.64
N MET A 103 -7.96 -14.85 8.11
CA MET A 103 -8.55 -15.59 7.00
C MET A 103 -9.46 -16.70 7.52
N ASP A 104 -10.60 -16.90 6.84
CA ASP A 104 -11.58 -17.94 7.20
C ASP A 104 -11.00 -19.36 7.09
N LYS A 105 -10.02 -19.54 6.21
CA LYS A 105 -9.25 -20.79 6.07
C LYS A 105 -7.88 -20.57 6.68
N GLU A 106 -7.55 -21.36 7.70
CA GLU A 106 -6.22 -21.36 8.28
C GLU A 106 -5.17 -21.63 7.19
N PRO A 107 -4.10 -20.81 7.11
CA PRO A 107 -3.01 -21.08 6.19
C PRO A 107 -2.29 -22.38 6.62
N PRO A 108 -1.56 -23.02 5.70
CA PRO A 108 -0.71 -24.16 6.07
C PRO A 108 0.37 -23.72 7.09
N PRO A 109 1.01 -24.68 7.79
CA PRO A 109 2.13 -24.39 8.70
C PRO A 109 3.19 -23.50 8.03
N PHE A 110 3.90 -22.71 8.82
CA PHE A 110 4.83 -21.70 8.32
C PHE A 110 5.87 -22.29 7.36
N GLU A 111 6.37 -23.49 7.66
CA GLU A 111 7.38 -24.21 6.89
C GLU A 111 6.90 -24.55 5.48
N GLU A 112 5.61 -24.84 5.31
CA GLU A 112 4.97 -25.08 4.01
C GLU A 112 4.56 -23.76 3.34
N TRP A 113 4.04 -22.81 4.13
CA TRP A 113 3.64 -21.49 3.66
C TRP A 113 4.79 -20.73 3.00
N ILE A 114 5.96 -20.76 3.63
CA ILE A 114 7.14 -20.02 3.15
C ILE A 114 7.72 -20.62 1.86
N GLN A 115 7.34 -21.84 1.45
CA GLN A 115 7.76 -22.41 0.17
C GLN A 115 6.96 -21.87 -1.01
N GLN A 116 5.82 -21.24 -0.77
CA GLN A 116 4.97 -20.72 -1.83
C GLN A 116 5.59 -19.45 -2.41
N GLU A 117 6.03 -19.53 -3.68
CA GLU A 117 6.73 -18.44 -4.37
C GLU A 117 5.94 -17.13 -4.40
N VAL A 118 4.61 -17.20 -4.29
CA VAL A 118 3.72 -16.05 -4.30
C VAL A 118 3.97 -15.09 -3.13
N TYR A 119 4.58 -15.56 -2.03
CA TYR A 119 4.93 -14.75 -0.87
C TYR A 119 6.38 -14.27 -0.85
N HIS A 120 7.22 -14.79 -1.76
CA HIS A 120 8.64 -14.44 -1.88
C HIS A 120 8.81 -13.09 -2.56
N ASN A 121 9.78 -12.30 -2.10
CA ASN A 121 10.17 -11.01 -2.70
C ASN A 121 8.95 -10.12 -3.04
N PHE A 122 7.99 -10.11 -2.11
CA PHE A 122 6.65 -9.60 -2.38
C PHE A 122 6.63 -8.11 -2.73
N MET A 123 7.43 -7.30 -2.02
CA MET A 123 7.50 -5.86 -2.31
C MET A 123 8.11 -5.61 -3.69
N THR A 124 9.15 -6.36 -4.03
CA THR A 124 9.83 -6.30 -5.33
C THR A 124 8.88 -6.68 -6.45
N LYS A 125 8.17 -7.81 -6.33
CA LYS A 125 7.19 -8.28 -7.33
C LYS A 125 6.04 -7.29 -7.53
N LYS A 126 5.65 -6.55 -6.48
CA LYS A 126 4.60 -5.51 -6.59
C LYS A 126 5.05 -4.31 -7.42
N LEU A 127 6.34 -3.98 -7.38
CA LEU A 127 6.93 -2.84 -8.07
C LEU A 127 7.38 -3.20 -9.49
N ALA A 128 7.99 -4.37 -9.66
CA ALA A 128 8.51 -4.86 -10.93
C ALA A 128 8.07 -6.29 -11.21
N THR A 129 7.51 -6.51 -12.40
CA THR A 129 7.01 -7.83 -12.84
C THR A 129 8.11 -8.89 -12.97
N SER A 130 9.37 -8.47 -13.18
CA SER A 130 10.53 -9.36 -13.22
C SER A 130 10.88 -9.99 -11.86
N GLY A 131 10.39 -9.40 -10.76
CA GLY A 131 10.76 -9.80 -9.40
C GLY A 131 12.20 -9.49 -9.01
N ARG A 132 12.94 -8.69 -9.81
CA ARG A 132 14.32 -8.28 -9.53
C ARG A 132 14.36 -6.94 -8.78
N ALA A 133 15.24 -6.84 -7.79
CA ALA A 133 15.42 -5.63 -7.00
C ALA A 133 15.87 -4.43 -7.86
N GLU A 134 16.70 -4.67 -8.87
CA GLU A 134 17.19 -3.63 -9.79
C GLU A 134 16.05 -2.91 -10.51
N ASP A 135 15.15 -3.67 -11.14
CA ASP A 135 14.02 -3.12 -11.89
C ASP A 135 13.00 -2.45 -10.94
N ALA A 136 12.84 -2.99 -9.72
CA ALA A 136 12.01 -2.37 -8.69
C ALA A 136 12.62 -1.05 -8.19
N ILE A 137 13.94 -0.97 -8.03
CA ILE A 137 14.66 0.27 -7.70
C ILE A 137 14.49 1.30 -8.80
N GLU A 138 14.69 0.91 -10.06
CA GLU A 138 14.47 1.80 -11.21
C GLU A 138 13.04 2.35 -11.21
N THR A 139 12.06 1.48 -10.93
CA THR A 139 10.65 1.87 -10.82
C THR A 139 10.44 2.90 -9.70
N LEU A 140 11.04 2.68 -8.52
CA LEU A 140 10.96 3.64 -7.41
C LEU A 140 11.60 4.99 -7.76
N GLU A 141 12.70 5.00 -8.48
CA GLU A 141 13.42 6.23 -8.80
C GLU A 141 12.83 7.01 -9.98
N SER A 142 12.24 6.32 -10.96
CA SER A 142 11.74 6.93 -12.20
C SER A 142 10.24 7.20 -12.22
N ARG A 143 9.43 6.42 -11.48
CA ARG A 143 7.96 6.48 -11.54
C ARG A 143 7.28 6.81 -10.23
N VAL A 144 7.92 6.51 -9.10
CA VAL A 144 7.33 6.71 -7.76
C VAL A 144 7.88 7.99 -7.15
N GLY A 145 7.02 8.99 -7.01
CA GLY A 145 7.46 10.31 -6.55
C GLY A 145 7.72 10.41 -5.05
N CYS A 146 7.20 9.47 -4.24
CA CYS A 146 7.46 9.41 -2.80
C CYS A 146 7.46 7.96 -2.31
N THR A 147 8.50 7.57 -1.57
CA THR A 147 8.60 6.25 -0.94
C THR A 147 8.77 6.39 0.58
N GLY A 148 7.77 5.95 1.33
CA GLY A 148 7.79 5.94 2.80
C GLY A 148 8.38 4.66 3.39
N LEU A 149 8.74 4.72 4.68
CA LEU A 149 9.14 3.58 5.49
C LEU A 149 8.20 3.43 6.70
N VAL A 150 7.68 2.23 6.93
CA VAL A 150 6.83 1.94 8.10
C VAL A 150 7.59 2.16 9.41
N GLU A 151 8.90 1.91 9.44
CA GLU A 151 9.74 2.12 10.62
C GLU A 151 9.96 3.61 10.95
N ARG A 152 9.74 4.50 9.98
CA ARG A 152 9.88 5.97 10.11
C ARG A 152 8.61 6.66 9.62
N PHE A 153 7.48 6.22 10.17
CA PHE A 153 6.17 6.48 9.60
C PHE A 153 5.78 7.96 9.65
N ASP A 154 6.04 8.65 10.76
CA ASP A 154 5.72 10.08 10.90
C ASP A 154 6.54 10.93 9.90
N GLU A 155 7.85 10.66 9.77
CA GLU A 155 8.67 11.33 8.75
C GLU A 155 8.16 11.03 7.33
N SER A 156 7.77 9.77 7.08
CA SER A 156 7.23 9.35 5.79
C SER A 156 5.92 10.06 5.44
N LEU A 157 5.07 10.35 6.43
CA LEU A 157 3.84 11.11 6.24
C LEU A 157 4.12 12.59 5.94
N LEU A 158 5.13 13.19 6.56
CA LEU A 158 5.57 14.55 6.23
C LEU A 158 6.12 14.64 4.80
N LEU A 159 6.97 13.67 4.41
CA LEU A 159 7.46 13.55 3.04
C LEU A 159 6.29 13.43 2.06
N LEU A 160 5.32 12.54 2.34
CA LEU A 160 4.12 12.38 1.53
C LEU A 160 3.32 13.68 1.43
N ARG A 161 3.06 14.38 2.54
CA ARG A 161 2.30 15.64 2.56
C ARG A 161 2.97 16.70 1.70
N ARG A 162 4.28 16.91 1.89
CA ARG A 162 5.05 17.90 1.14
C ARG A 162 5.09 17.56 -0.34
N TRP A 163 5.38 16.30 -0.68
CA TRP A 163 5.41 15.85 -2.06
C TRP A 163 4.02 16.02 -2.69
N ALA A 164 2.96 15.48 -2.08
CA ALA A 164 1.60 15.55 -2.58
C ALA A 164 1.17 16.99 -2.85
N ASN A 165 1.50 17.91 -1.93
CA ASN A 165 1.17 19.34 -1.99
C ASN A 165 -0.33 19.58 -2.24
N LEU A 166 -1.16 18.88 -1.47
CA LEU A 166 -2.62 18.99 -1.51
C LEU A 166 -3.12 19.47 -0.15
N PRO A 167 -3.79 20.63 -0.05
CA PRO A 167 -4.25 21.17 1.23
C PRO A 167 -5.29 20.28 1.92
N GLU A 168 -6.03 19.46 1.15
CA GLU A 168 -7.03 18.54 1.69
C GLU A 168 -6.43 17.24 2.25
N LEU A 169 -5.15 16.96 2.01
CA LEU A 169 -4.49 15.76 2.52
C LEU A 169 -4.18 15.92 4.01
N ASP A 170 -5.07 15.40 4.84
CA ASP A 170 -4.89 15.33 6.29
C ASP A 170 -4.14 14.06 6.68
N ILE A 171 -2.85 14.20 6.95
CA ILE A 171 -1.96 13.08 7.34
C ILE A 171 -2.09 12.66 8.81
N ARG A 172 -2.94 13.31 9.62
CA ARG A 172 -3.17 12.85 10.99
C ARG A 172 -3.80 11.47 10.97
N TYR A 173 -3.39 10.62 11.89
CA TYR A 173 -3.77 9.21 11.81
C TYR A 173 -3.85 8.55 13.18
N GLN A 174 -4.70 7.52 13.25
CA GLN A 174 -4.68 6.51 14.30
C GLN A 174 -4.12 5.24 13.67
N ARG A 175 -3.26 4.53 14.39
CA ARG A 175 -2.74 3.23 13.94
C ARG A 175 -3.93 2.29 13.68
N GLN A 176 -3.98 1.69 12.50
CA GLN A 176 -5.05 0.78 12.07
C GLN A 176 -4.48 -0.63 11.95
N ASN A 177 -5.32 -1.63 12.24
CA ASN A 177 -4.95 -3.05 12.13
C ASN A 177 -3.63 -3.40 12.82
N VAL A 178 -3.39 -2.79 13.99
CA VAL A 178 -2.36 -3.25 14.92
C VAL A 178 -2.83 -4.61 15.41
N ALA A 179 -2.02 -5.65 15.17
CA ALA A 179 -2.40 -6.98 15.61
C ALA A 179 -2.62 -6.95 17.13
N PRO A 180 -3.73 -7.49 17.65
CA PRO A 180 -4.00 -7.51 19.09
C PRO A 180 -2.91 -8.30 19.82
N ARG A 181 -2.28 -9.23 19.08
CA ARG A 181 -1.16 -10.01 19.53
C ARG A 181 -0.14 -10.24 18.42
N ASP A 182 1.13 -10.27 18.80
CA ASP A 182 2.29 -10.30 17.90
C ASP A 182 3.18 -11.54 18.12
N GLU A 183 2.70 -12.57 18.83
CA GLU A 183 3.53 -13.71 19.21
C GLU A 183 4.02 -14.48 17.99
N ILE A 184 3.16 -14.81 17.04
CA ILE A 184 3.54 -15.60 15.84
C ILE A 184 4.66 -14.88 15.09
N LYS A 185 4.49 -13.59 14.80
CA LYS A 185 5.52 -12.79 14.13
C LYS A 185 6.82 -12.77 14.94
N ASN A 186 6.74 -12.55 16.24
CA ASN A 186 7.95 -12.45 17.08
C ASN A 186 8.66 -13.81 17.20
N GLU A 187 7.90 -14.91 17.30
CA GLU A 187 8.40 -16.28 17.35
C GLU A 187 9.13 -16.64 16.05
N LEU A 188 8.53 -16.36 14.89
CA LEU A 188 9.16 -16.60 13.58
C LEU A 188 10.45 -15.80 13.39
N LEU A 189 10.51 -14.58 13.92
CA LEU A 189 11.70 -13.74 13.84
C LEU A 189 12.78 -14.12 14.87
N TRP A 190 12.40 -14.74 15.99
CA TRP A 190 13.32 -15.21 17.02
C TRP A 190 13.91 -16.59 16.67
N ASN A 191 13.09 -17.48 16.11
CA ASN A 191 13.50 -18.81 15.70
C ASN A 191 14.50 -18.74 14.53
N ALA A 192 15.68 -19.34 14.71
CA ALA A 192 16.77 -19.26 13.73
C ALA A 192 16.43 -19.87 12.36
N SER A 193 15.76 -21.03 12.33
CA SER A 193 15.39 -21.70 11.08
C SER A 193 14.29 -20.93 10.33
N SER A 194 13.27 -20.47 11.05
CA SER A 194 12.18 -19.68 10.45
C SER A 194 12.72 -18.35 9.92
N ARG A 195 13.54 -17.65 10.71
CA ARG A 195 14.19 -16.41 10.31
C ARG A 195 15.07 -16.61 9.08
N GLN A 196 15.83 -17.69 9.01
CA GLN A 196 16.67 -17.99 7.86
C GLN A 196 15.83 -18.27 6.60
N ALA A 197 14.75 -19.04 6.70
CA ALA A 197 13.83 -19.27 5.59
C ALA A 197 13.21 -17.96 5.06
N ILE A 198 12.86 -17.02 5.95
CA ILE A 198 12.38 -15.70 5.53
C ILE A 198 13.48 -14.93 4.78
N ILE A 199 14.72 -14.97 5.27
CA ILE A 199 15.86 -14.31 4.61
C ILE A 199 16.05 -14.90 3.20
N ASP A 200 16.12 -16.23 3.07
CA ASP A 200 16.43 -16.90 1.82
C ASP A 200 15.37 -16.64 0.75
N THR A 201 14.10 -16.52 1.13
CA THR A 201 12.97 -16.27 0.22
C THR A 201 12.70 -14.79 -0.06
N ASN A 202 13.38 -13.86 0.62
CA ASN A 202 13.18 -12.40 0.49
C ASN A 202 14.47 -11.63 0.14
N GLN A 203 15.42 -12.26 -0.57
CA GLN A 203 16.69 -11.64 -0.94
C GLN A 203 16.55 -10.38 -1.81
N GLU A 204 15.60 -10.36 -2.75
CA GLU A 204 15.38 -9.18 -3.60
C GLU A 204 14.68 -8.07 -2.81
N ASP A 205 13.74 -8.41 -1.93
CA ASP A 205 13.14 -7.43 -1.01
C ASP A 205 14.19 -6.83 -0.06
N LEU A 206 15.17 -7.61 0.40
CA LEU A 206 16.30 -7.12 1.19
C LEU A 206 17.18 -6.15 0.40
N LYS A 207 17.51 -6.45 -0.85
CA LYS A 207 18.27 -5.54 -1.72
C LYS A 207 17.52 -4.23 -1.96
N LEU A 208 16.24 -4.33 -2.32
CA LEU A 208 15.34 -3.19 -2.53
C LEU A 208 15.26 -2.31 -1.28
N TYR A 209 14.94 -2.91 -0.12
CA TYR A 209 14.78 -2.19 1.13
C TYR A 209 16.10 -1.52 1.57
N ASN A 210 17.24 -2.21 1.40
CA ASN A 210 18.55 -1.63 1.69
C ASN A 210 18.87 -0.41 0.82
N HIS A 211 18.53 -0.44 -0.48
CA HIS A 211 18.66 0.74 -1.34
C HIS A 211 17.81 1.90 -0.83
N VAL A 212 16.56 1.63 -0.46
CA VAL A 212 15.66 2.67 0.04
C VAL A 212 16.16 3.28 1.34
N VAL A 213 16.55 2.46 2.32
CA VAL A 213 17.04 2.95 3.62
C VAL A 213 18.37 3.70 3.49
N ARG A 214 19.28 3.26 2.62
CA ARG A 214 20.64 3.83 2.53
C ARG A 214 20.74 5.02 1.58
N LYS A 215 19.88 5.08 0.56
CA LYS A 215 19.98 6.09 -0.51
C LYS A 215 18.71 6.90 -0.69
N LEU A 216 17.60 6.25 -1.05
CA LEU A 216 16.38 6.97 -1.47
C LEU A 216 15.74 7.76 -0.32
N PHE A 217 15.54 7.13 0.83
CA PHE A 217 14.88 7.75 1.97
C PHE A 217 15.72 8.90 2.57
N PRO A 218 17.03 8.75 2.83
CA PRO A 218 17.88 9.86 3.23
C PRO A 218 17.87 11.02 2.24
N ARG A 219 17.87 10.75 0.92
CA ARG A 219 17.78 11.79 -0.12
C ARG A 219 16.48 12.59 0.00
N GLN A 220 15.32 11.92 0.15
CA GLN A 220 14.04 12.60 0.35
C GLN A 220 14.01 13.47 1.62
N LEU A 221 14.64 13.01 2.72
CA LEU A 221 14.76 13.81 3.94
C LEU A 221 15.66 15.04 3.73
N ALA A 222 16.78 14.89 3.02
CA ALA A 222 17.66 16.00 2.68
C ALA A 222 16.94 17.05 1.79
N GLU A 223 16.13 16.59 0.82
CA GLU A 223 15.29 17.46 -0.01
C GLU A 223 14.17 18.16 0.79
N TYR A 224 13.70 17.54 1.89
CA TYR A 224 12.83 18.21 2.84
C TYR A 224 13.57 19.36 3.55
N GLY A 225 14.83 19.16 3.91
CA GLY A 225 15.70 20.19 4.45
C GLY A 225 15.44 20.52 5.92
N ALA A 226 15.97 21.65 6.37
CA ALA A 226 16.13 21.99 7.80
C ALA A 226 14.84 22.06 8.62
N ALA A 227 13.68 22.27 7.98
CA ALA A 227 12.39 22.35 8.66
C ALA A 227 11.88 20.99 9.18
N LEU A 228 12.45 19.87 8.73
CA LEU A 228 11.94 18.53 9.01
C LEU A 228 11.73 18.26 10.50
N GLU A 229 12.73 18.53 11.34
CA GLU A 229 12.67 18.21 12.78
C GLU A 229 11.58 19.03 13.49
N SER A 230 11.48 20.33 13.17
CA SER A 230 10.44 21.19 13.73
C SER A 230 9.04 20.81 13.26
N ASP A 231 8.89 20.46 11.98
CA ASP A 231 7.63 19.97 11.43
C ASP A 231 7.23 18.62 12.04
N LEU A 232 8.20 17.75 12.33
CA LEU A 232 7.99 16.45 12.96
C LEU A 232 7.52 16.57 14.40
N GLU A 233 8.16 17.44 15.18
CA GLU A 233 7.72 17.75 16.54
C GLU A 233 6.30 18.34 16.53
N THR A 234 6.07 19.34 15.67
CA THR A 234 4.75 19.97 15.51
C THR A 234 3.69 18.94 15.12
N PHE A 235 3.99 18.07 14.16
CA PHE A 235 3.09 17.02 13.71
C PHE A 235 2.77 16.03 14.82
N ARG A 236 3.77 15.53 15.56
CA ARG A 236 3.57 14.58 16.66
C ARG A 236 2.68 15.16 17.76
N ASN A 237 2.91 16.41 18.12
CA ASN A 237 2.11 17.12 19.12
C ASN A 237 0.67 17.37 18.65
N ALA A 238 0.47 17.59 17.34
CA ALA A 238 -0.83 17.85 16.74
C ALA A 238 -1.55 16.58 16.20
N ASN A 239 -0.95 15.39 16.32
CA ASN A 239 -1.48 14.15 15.72
C ASN A 239 -2.69 13.60 16.48
N THR A 240 -3.80 14.32 16.37
CA THR A 240 -5.10 13.92 16.88
C THR A 240 -6.07 13.90 15.69
N PRO A 241 -6.29 12.73 15.04
CA PRO A 241 -7.25 12.66 13.95
C PRO A 241 -8.68 12.84 14.49
N PRO A 242 -9.56 13.57 13.80
CA PRO A 242 -10.95 13.73 14.20
C PRO A 242 -11.67 12.38 14.28
N ARG A 243 -12.60 12.29 15.25
CA ARG A 243 -13.39 11.07 15.50
C ARG A 243 -14.29 10.68 14.32
N LEU A 244 -14.77 11.68 13.57
CA LEU A 244 -15.61 11.51 12.40
C LEU A 244 -15.14 12.49 11.33
N TYR A 245 -14.96 11.98 10.11
CA TYR A 245 -14.73 12.81 8.94
C TYR A 245 -16.06 12.95 8.18
N PRO A 246 -16.55 14.17 7.92
CA PRO A 246 -17.85 14.38 7.27
C PRO A 246 -18.02 13.62 5.94
N GLY A 247 -16.93 13.45 5.18
CA GLY A 247 -16.92 12.75 3.90
C GLY A 247 -16.89 11.22 3.97
N GLN A 248 -16.69 10.61 5.15
CA GLN A 248 -16.55 9.17 5.28
C GLN A 248 -17.87 8.42 5.06
N LEU A 249 -18.98 8.88 5.64
CA LEU A 249 -20.25 8.17 5.55
C LEU A 249 -20.80 8.13 4.12
N PRO A 250 -20.87 9.27 3.37
CA PRO A 250 -21.30 9.23 1.97
C PRO A 250 -20.38 8.38 1.10
N SER A 251 -19.05 8.45 1.31
CA SER A 251 -18.07 7.64 0.59
C SER A 251 -18.23 6.15 0.87
N PHE A 252 -18.45 5.78 2.13
CA PHE A 252 -18.73 4.41 2.54
C PHE A 252 -20.00 3.87 1.87
N VAL A 253 -21.10 4.60 1.94
CA VAL A 253 -22.38 4.20 1.32
C VAL A 253 -22.20 4.06 -0.19
N PHE A 254 -21.64 5.06 -0.87
CA PHE A 254 -21.42 5.01 -2.32
C PHE A 254 -20.57 3.81 -2.73
N ARG A 255 -19.45 3.57 -2.02
CA ARG A 255 -18.56 2.45 -2.31
C ARG A 255 -19.26 1.10 -2.17
N HIS A 256 -20.02 0.91 -1.09
CA HIS A 256 -20.62 -0.39 -0.76
C HIS A 256 -21.97 -0.65 -1.43
N ALA A 257 -22.75 0.39 -1.73
CA ALA A 257 -24.06 0.27 -2.36
C ALA A 257 -24.03 0.43 -3.88
N ILE A 258 -23.04 1.14 -4.45
CA ILE A 258 -23.00 1.45 -5.88
C ILE A 258 -21.75 0.84 -6.54
N TYR A 259 -20.56 1.31 -6.16
CA TYR A 259 -19.32 0.97 -6.87
C TYR A 259 -18.98 -0.52 -6.81
N ARG A 260 -18.91 -1.10 -5.60
CA ARG A 260 -18.56 -2.54 -5.43
C ARG A 260 -19.60 -3.48 -6.03
N PRO A 261 -20.93 -3.28 -5.84
CA PRO A 261 -21.94 -4.08 -6.52
C PRO A 261 -21.82 -4.02 -8.05
N ALA A 262 -21.60 -2.84 -8.63
CA ALA A 262 -21.39 -2.70 -10.06
C ALA A 262 -20.17 -3.50 -10.54
N ALA A 263 -19.03 -3.36 -9.84
CA ALA A 263 -17.81 -4.12 -10.17
C ALA A 263 -18.01 -5.63 -10.11
N ARG A 264 -18.74 -6.10 -9.09
CA ARG A 264 -19.08 -7.53 -8.96
C ARG A 264 -19.96 -8.01 -10.12
N LEU A 265 -21.02 -7.27 -10.46
CA LEU A 265 -21.93 -7.64 -11.55
C LEU A 265 -21.20 -7.73 -12.90
N THR A 266 -20.36 -6.76 -13.22
CA THR A 266 -19.55 -6.78 -14.45
C THR A 266 -18.62 -7.99 -14.50
N SER A 267 -17.96 -8.33 -13.38
CA SER A 267 -17.08 -9.52 -13.33
C SER A 267 -17.83 -10.83 -13.57
N VAL A 268 -19.08 -10.95 -13.08
CA VAL A 268 -19.91 -12.15 -13.29
C VAL A 268 -20.33 -12.26 -14.75
N LEU A 269 -20.77 -11.15 -15.37
CA LEU A 269 -21.15 -11.13 -16.78
C LEU A 269 -19.98 -11.48 -17.69
N HIS A 270 -18.77 -11.02 -17.37
CA HIS A 270 -17.58 -11.32 -18.15
C HIS A 270 -17.16 -12.79 -18.07
N ARG A 271 -17.41 -13.48 -16.95
CA ARG A 271 -17.15 -14.93 -16.82
C ARG A 271 -18.19 -15.80 -17.51
N ALA A 272 -19.36 -15.24 -17.79
CA ALA A 272 -20.48 -15.96 -18.41
C ALA A 272 -20.48 -15.85 -19.96
N ALA A 273 -19.64 -14.98 -20.52
CA ALA A 273 -19.45 -14.75 -21.95
C ALA A 273 -18.14 -15.36 -22.44
#